data_AF-Q94153-F1
#
_entry.id   AF-Q94153-F1
#
_cell.length_a   1.000
_cell.length_b   1.000
_cell.length_c   1.000
_cell.angle_alpha   90.00
_cell.angle_beta   90.00
_cell.angle_gamma   90.00
#
_symmetry.space_group_name_H-M   'P 1'
#
loop_
_entity.id
_entity.type
_entity.pdbx_description
1 polymer ?
#
loop_
_entity_poly.entity_id
_entity_poly.type
_entity_poly.pdbx_seq_one_letter_code
_entity_poly.pdbx_strand_id
1 'polypeptide(L)'
;MQVLRQLPHQHQLASSPSSSCDIKSIYASEKVREAIRDHEQTIATSTAPKHKAKVVVLGDSGVGKTSIIYRHRYGAHYRPVNATIGASFVSFDVGADYRDREDVVRLQMWDTAGQ
;
A
#
# COMPACT_ATOMS: atom_id res chain seq x y z
N MET A 1 -33.87 -47.44 38.22
CA MET A 1 -33.64 -46.06 38.71
C MET A 1 -32.95 -45.29 37.61
N GLN A 2 -33.59 -44.23 37.11
CA GLN A 2 -33.24 -43.54 35.86
C GLN A 2 -31.87 -42.87 35.94
N VAL A 3 -31.12 -43.01 34.84
CA VAL A 3 -29.84 -42.35 34.60
C VAL A 3 -30.08 -41.02 33.88
N LEU A 4 -29.45 -40.00 34.43
CA LEU A 4 -29.39 -38.60 34.03
C LEU A 4 -28.87 -38.41 32.58
N ARG A 5 -29.61 -37.70 31.73
CA ARG A 5 -29.06 -36.84 30.66
C ARG A 5 -30.00 -35.66 30.37
N GLN A 6 -29.57 -34.47 30.78
CA GLN A 6 -30.19 -33.19 30.46
C GLN A 6 -29.17 -32.39 29.63
N LEU A 7 -29.59 -31.88 28.46
CA LEU A 7 -28.91 -30.85 27.65
C LEU A 7 -29.54 -29.48 27.99
N PRO A 8 -29.02 -28.33 27.53
CA PRO A 8 -27.65 -27.82 27.51
C PRO A 8 -27.52 -26.55 28.39
N HIS A 9 -26.31 -26.24 28.86
CA HIS A 9 -26.04 -24.96 29.53
C HIS A 9 -26.12 -23.80 28.52
N GLN A 10 -27.15 -22.97 28.64
CA GLN A 10 -27.20 -21.64 28.05
C GLN A 10 -26.15 -20.77 28.75
N HIS A 11 -25.09 -20.40 28.02
CA HIS A 11 -24.10 -19.44 28.48
C HIS A 11 -24.70 -18.02 28.41
N GLN A 12 -25.19 -17.59 29.57
CA GLN A 12 -25.03 -16.26 30.17
C GLN A 12 -25.41 -15.01 29.35
N LEU A 13 -26.56 -14.48 29.77
CA LEU A 13 -27.11 -13.14 29.54
C LEU A 13 -26.04 -12.04 29.46
N ALA A 14 -26.06 -11.27 28.37
CA ALA A 14 -25.39 -9.98 28.29
C ALA A 14 -25.96 -9.07 29.39
N SER A 15 -25.13 -8.72 30.37
CA SER A 15 -25.47 -7.77 31.42
C SER A 15 -25.67 -6.38 30.83
N SER A 16 -26.90 -5.88 30.92
CA SER A 16 -27.25 -4.50 30.60
C SER A 16 -26.53 -3.52 31.54
N PRO A 17 -25.97 -2.40 31.06
CA PRO A 17 -25.34 -1.43 31.93
C PRO A 17 -26.41 -0.68 32.73
N SER A 18 -26.32 -0.76 34.06
CA SER A 18 -27.00 0.14 34.98
C SER A 18 -26.21 1.44 35.11
N SER A 19 -26.92 2.52 35.41
CA SER A 19 -26.47 3.91 35.62
C SER A 19 -26.59 4.85 34.39
N SER A 20 -27.21 5.99 34.66
CA SER A 20 -27.44 7.17 33.82
C SER A 20 -26.13 7.85 33.37
N CYS A 21 -25.24 7.10 32.73
CA CYS A 21 -24.36 7.68 31.73
C CYS A 21 -25.17 7.66 30.43
N ASP A 22 -25.58 8.83 29.96
CA ASP A 22 -26.54 8.96 28.86
C ASP A 22 -26.16 8.03 27.71
N ILE A 23 -27.04 7.09 27.36
CA ILE A 23 -26.83 6.17 26.22
C ILE A 23 -26.48 6.96 24.95
N LYS A 24 -27.02 8.18 24.83
CA LYS A 24 -26.67 9.14 23.78
C LYS A 24 -25.23 9.64 23.87
N SER A 25 -24.71 9.89 25.07
CA SER A 25 -23.32 10.26 25.34
C SER A 25 -22.36 9.11 25.01
N ILE A 26 -22.71 7.87 25.38
CA ILE A 26 -21.95 6.68 25.01
C ILE A 26 -21.88 6.55 23.49
N TYR A 27 -23.03 6.56 22.80
CA TYR A 27 -23.11 6.48 21.35
C TYR A 27 -22.34 7.61 20.65
N ALA A 28 -22.46 8.84 21.15
CA ALA A 28 -21.72 9.99 20.63
C ALA A 28 -20.21 9.80 20.81
N SER A 29 -19.75 9.34 21.97
CA SER A 29 -18.33 9.09 22.23
C SER A 29 -17.76 7.97 21.37
N GLU A 30 -18.56 6.93 21.10
CA GLU A 30 -18.19 5.80 20.25
C GLU A 30 -18.14 6.22 18.78
N LYS A 31 -19.10 7.03 18.31
CA LYS A 31 -19.07 7.64 16.97
C LYS A 31 -17.87 8.56 16.76
N VAL A 32 -17.51 9.34 17.76
CA VAL A 32 -16.31 10.20 17.72
C VAL A 32 -15.05 9.34 17.66
N ARG A 33 -14.97 8.25 18.44
CA ARG A 33 -13.83 7.32 18.42
C ARG A 33 -13.70 6.56 17.10
N GLU A 34 -14.82 6.10 16.52
CA GLU A 34 -14.85 5.49 15.18
C GLU A 34 -14.37 6.49 14.13
N ALA A 35 -14.91 7.71 14.13
CA ALA A 35 -14.52 8.76 13.19
C ALA A 35 -13.04 9.16 13.31
N ILE A 36 -12.49 9.22 14.53
CA ILE A 36 -11.06 9.46 14.76
C ILE A 36 -10.23 8.32 14.18
N ARG A 37 -10.61 7.06 14.42
CA ARG A 37 -9.90 5.88 13.92
C ARG A 37 -9.92 5.78 12.39
N ASP A 38 -11.05 6.11 11.77
CA ASP A 38 -11.21 6.14 10.32
C ASP A 38 -10.38 7.28 9.69
N HIS A 39 -10.30 8.43 10.36
CA HIS A 39 -9.45 9.54 9.93
C HIS A 39 -7.96 9.23 10.05
N GLU A 40 -7.53 8.58 11.14
CA GLU A 40 -6.17 8.09 11.32
C GLU A 40 -5.78 7.07 10.24
N GLN A 41 -6.70 6.17 9.87
CA GLN A 41 -6.49 5.25 8.74
C GLN A 41 -6.41 5.98 7.40
N THR A 42 -7.16 7.06 7.20
CA THR A 42 -7.09 7.89 5.97
C THR A 42 -5.74 8.61 5.84
N ILE A 43 -5.20 9.13 6.94
CA ILE A 43 -3.88 9.78 6.98
C ILE A 43 -2.75 8.74 6.82
N ALA A 44 -2.90 7.55 7.41
CA ALA A 44 -1.97 6.43 7.22
C ALA A 44 -2.04 5.79 5.82
N THR A 45 -3.01 6.18 4.99
CA THR A 45 -3.28 5.62 3.66
C THR A 45 -3.31 6.68 2.56
N SER A 46 -2.47 7.72 2.64
CA SER A 46 -2.06 8.42 1.41
C SER A 46 -1.31 7.41 0.53
N THR A 47 -2.04 6.76 -0.38
CA THR A 47 -1.54 5.70 -1.27
C THR A 47 -0.56 6.23 -2.33
N ALA A 48 -0.42 7.55 -2.43
CA ALA A 48 0.60 8.15 -3.27
C ALA A 48 1.95 8.06 -2.55
N PRO A 49 2.99 7.49 -3.19
CA PRO A 49 4.33 7.43 -2.60
C PRO A 49 4.79 8.84 -2.23
N LYS A 50 5.23 8.98 -0.97
CA LYS A 50 5.68 10.24 -0.37
C LYS A 50 6.89 10.82 -1.12
N HIS A 51 7.70 9.94 -1.73
CA HIS A 51 8.93 10.31 -2.42
C HIS A 51 8.87 9.98 -3.92
N LYS A 52 9.38 10.91 -4.74
CA LYS A 52 9.47 10.77 -6.21
C LYS A 52 10.86 11.16 -6.68
N ALA A 53 11.44 10.38 -7.59
CA ALA A 53 12.74 10.67 -8.19
C ALA A 53 12.67 10.61 -9.71
N LYS A 54 13.26 11.60 -10.40
CA LYS A 54 13.37 11.64 -11.86
C LYS A 54 14.80 11.31 -12.27
N VAL A 55 14.95 10.33 -13.15
CA VAL A 55 16.23 9.89 -13.69
C VAL A 55 16.16 9.98 -15.20
N VAL A 56 17.13 10.65 -15.81
CA VAL A 56 17.27 10.76 -17.26
C VAL A 56 18.53 10.00 -17.66
N VAL A 57 18.40 9.06 -18.59
CA VAL A 57 19.52 8.22 -19.04
C VAL A 57 20.05 8.77 -20.37
N LEU A 58 21.30 9.22 -20.38
CA LEU A 58 21.97 9.83 -21.53
C LEU A 58 23.18 8.98 -21.96
N GLY A 59 23.63 9.18 -23.20
CA GLY A 59 24.79 8.50 -23.79
C GLY A 59 24.56 8.09 -25.24
N ASP A 60 25.62 7.66 -25.92
CA ASP A 60 25.63 7.39 -27.37
C ASP A 60 24.62 6.32 -27.81
N SER A 61 24.35 6.26 -29.11
CA SER A 61 23.52 5.19 -29.68
C SER A 61 24.14 3.81 -29.44
N GLY A 62 23.30 2.82 -29.10
CA GLY A 62 23.74 1.44 -28.92
C GLY A 62 24.43 1.08 -27.59
N VAL A 63 24.69 2.02 -26.69
CA VAL A 63 25.39 1.74 -25.40
C VAL A 63 24.55 0.99 -24.35
N GLY A 64 23.28 0.70 -24.64
CA GLY A 64 22.42 -0.12 -23.77
C GLY A 64 21.57 0.64 -22.74
N LYS A 65 21.32 1.94 -22.94
CA LYS A 65 20.44 2.78 -22.08
C LYS A 65 19.07 2.15 -21.83
N THR A 66 18.39 1.78 -22.90
CA THR A 66 17.10 1.09 -22.84
C THR A 66 17.25 -0.27 -22.17
N SER A 67 18.32 -1.01 -22.49
CA SER A 67 18.54 -2.35 -21.94
C SER A 67 18.70 -2.34 -20.41
N ILE A 68 19.41 -1.36 -19.84
CA ILE A 68 19.59 -1.29 -18.37
C ILE A 68 18.28 -0.93 -17.65
N ILE A 69 17.50 0.01 -18.19
CA ILE A 69 16.19 0.40 -17.63
C ILE A 69 15.25 -0.80 -17.57
N TYR A 70 15.08 -1.47 -18.71
CA TYR A 70 14.14 -2.57 -18.80
C TYR A 70 14.63 -3.83 -18.08
N ARG A 71 15.95 -4.08 -18.04
CA ARG A 71 16.50 -5.17 -17.22
C ARG A 71 16.20 -4.97 -15.74
N HIS A 72 16.36 -3.75 -15.23
CA HIS A 72 16.03 -3.45 -13.85
C HIS A 72 14.53 -3.65 -13.57
N ARG A 73 13.66 -3.24 -14.51
CA ARG A 73 12.21 -3.30 -14.32
C ARG A 73 11.58 -4.68 -14.50
N TYR A 74 12.06 -5.46 -15.46
CA TYR A 74 11.44 -6.71 -15.93
C TYR A 74 12.35 -7.94 -15.76
N GLY A 75 13.57 -7.77 -15.28
CA GLY A 75 14.54 -8.84 -15.07
C GLY A 75 15.44 -9.13 -16.28
N ALA A 76 16.33 -10.11 -16.12
CA ALA A 76 17.44 -10.40 -17.04
C ALA A 76 17.04 -10.82 -18.47
N HIS A 77 15.82 -11.33 -18.65
CA HIS A 77 15.35 -11.89 -19.91
C HIS A 77 14.71 -10.86 -20.85
N TYR A 78 14.45 -9.64 -20.37
CA TYR A 78 13.89 -8.60 -21.22
C TYR A 78 14.98 -7.92 -22.05
N ARG A 79 14.90 -8.05 -23.38
CA ARG A 79 15.83 -7.43 -24.34
C ARG A 79 15.04 -6.60 -25.36
N PRO A 80 14.97 -5.26 -25.18
CA PRO A 80 14.41 -4.40 -26.22
C PRO A 80 15.35 -4.42 -27.43
N VAL A 81 14.82 -4.77 -28.59
CA VAL A 81 15.57 -4.92 -29.85
C VAL A 81 15.56 -3.65 -30.72
N ASN A 82 14.64 -2.72 -30.44
CA ASN A 82 14.48 -1.52 -31.24
C ASN A 82 15.21 -0.34 -30.60
N ALA A 83 15.81 0.52 -31.44
CA ALA A 83 16.38 1.78 -31.00
C ALA A 83 15.29 2.69 -30.42
N THR A 84 15.63 3.41 -29.34
CA THR A 84 14.73 4.44 -28.79
C THR A 84 14.64 5.60 -29.77
N ILE A 85 13.42 5.90 -30.19
CA ILE A 85 13.11 7.08 -31.02
C ILE A 85 12.69 8.20 -30.07
N GLY A 86 13.44 9.31 -30.06
CA GLY A 86 13.15 10.45 -29.20
C GLY A 86 13.36 10.13 -27.72
N ALA A 87 12.29 10.11 -26.92
CA ALA A 87 12.34 9.77 -25.50
C ALA A 87 11.15 8.89 -25.10
N SER A 88 11.38 7.97 -24.17
CA SER A 88 10.35 7.14 -23.56
C SER A 88 10.36 7.28 -22.03
N PHE A 89 9.19 7.04 -21.44
CA PHE A 89 8.96 7.21 -20.02
C PHE A 89 8.53 5.89 -19.39
N VAL A 90 9.19 5.51 -18.30
CA VAL A 90 8.85 4.34 -17.49
C VAL A 90 8.82 4.75 -16.02
N SER A 91 7.78 4.37 -15.28
CA SER A 91 7.71 4.62 -13.85
C SER A 91 7.34 3.37 -13.08
N PHE A 92 7.96 3.21 -11.92
CA PHE A 92 7.73 2.11 -11.02
C PHE A 92 8.15 2.49 -9.60
N ASP A 93 7.60 1.78 -8.63
CA ASP A 93 7.92 2.00 -7.24
C ASP A 93 9.12 1.15 -6.85
N VAL A 94 10.04 1.75 -6.10
CA VAL A 94 11.27 1.14 -5.59
C VAL A 94 11.33 1.45 -4.10
N GLY A 95 11.39 0.42 -3.26
CA GLY A 95 11.45 0.63 -1.81
C GLY A 95 10.83 -0.53 -1.02
N ALA A 96 11.63 -0.96 -0.04
CA ALA A 96 11.48 -1.93 1.05
C ALA A 96 10.50 -3.11 0.91
N ASP A 97 11.12 -4.28 0.77
CA ASP A 97 10.84 -5.47 1.58
C ASP A 97 10.01 -5.19 2.86
N TYR A 98 8.72 -5.49 2.78
CA TYR A 98 7.76 -5.93 3.81
C TYR A 98 7.62 -5.27 5.20
N ARG A 99 8.21 -4.12 5.55
CA ARG A 99 7.96 -3.53 6.89
C ARG A 99 7.35 -2.14 6.92
N ASP A 100 7.88 -1.18 6.17
CA ASP A 100 7.41 0.20 6.25
C ASP A 100 7.05 0.77 4.88
N ARG A 101 5.76 1.11 4.70
CA ARG A 101 5.23 1.70 3.47
C ARG A 101 5.71 3.13 3.22
N GLU A 102 6.41 3.74 4.18
CA GLU A 102 6.89 5.12 4.10
C GLU A 102 8.14 5.26 3.21
N ASP A 103 8.89 4.18 3.01
CA ASP A 103 10.15 4.18 2.25
C ASP A 103 9.99 3.87 0.75
N VAL A 104 8.75 3.80 0.26
CA VAL A 104 8.48 3.57 -1.17
C VAL A 104 8.71 4.85 -1.96
N VAL A 105 9.66 4.80 -2.89
CA VAL A 105 9.98 5.89 -3.82
C VAL A 105 9.41 5.56 -5.20
N ARG A 106 8.64 6.48 -5.78
CA ARG A 106 8.27 6.38 -7.20
C ARG A 106 9.40 6.87 -8.09
N LEU A 107 10.06 5.94 -8.75
CA LEU A 107 11.10 6.22 -9.73
C LEU A 107 10.48 6.53 -11.10
N GLN A 108 10.96 7.60 -11.73
CA GLN A 108 10.54 8.08 -13.05
C GLN A 108 11.75 8.06 -13.98
N MET A 109 11.87 7.01 -14.77
CA MET A 109 12.94 6.80 -15.75
C MET A 109 12.56 7.43 -17.09
N TRP A 110 13.44 8.30 -17.59
CA TRP A 110 13.38 8.87 -18.92
C TRP A 110 14.51 8.25 -19.75
N ASP A 111 14.13 7.32 -20.64
CA ASP A 111 15.03 6.75 -21.64
C ASP A 111 15.09 7.68 -22.85
N THR A 112 16.27 8.05 -23.33
CA THR A 112 16.41 8.90 -24.51
C THR A 112 17.08 8.14 -25.65
N ALA A 113 16.83 8.56 -26.89
CA ALA A 113 17.65 8.21 -28.03
C ALA A 113 19.11 8.55 -27.74
N GLY A 114 20.02 7.72 -28.26
CA GLY A 114 21.43 8.08 -28.22
C GLY A 114 21.75 9.18 -29.22
N GLN A 115 22.69 10.03 -28.86
CA GLN A 115 23.27 10.99 -29.79
C GLN A 115 24.50 10.39 -30.49
#